data_AF-A0A2R4G4I0-F1
#
_entry.id   AF-A0A2R4G4I0-F1
#
_cell.length_a   1.000
_cell.length_b   1.000
_cell.length_c   1.000
_cell.angle_alpha   90.00
_cell.angle_beta   90.00
_cell.angle_gamma   90.00
#
_symmetry.space_group_name_H-M   'P 1'
#
loop_
_entity.id
_entity.type
_entity.pdbx_description
1 polymer ?
#
loop_
_entity_poly.entity_id
_entity_poly.type
_entity_poly.pdbx_seq_one_letter_code
_entity_poly.pdbx_strand_id
1 'polypeptide(L)'
;MSNEAAPASSLTDKEREAIAQMPYEEARDKLIQTVQALEAGGLNLDQSMRQWEIGEALAKRAQSLLGEVRAKLDAAQAEQATAANTAGTQDNLA
;
A
#
# COMPACT_ATOMS: atom_id res chain seq x y z
N MET A 1 13.25 -7.61 33.65
CA MET A 1 13.12 -7.93 32.20
C MET A 1 11.72 -7.51 31.80
N SER A 2 11.63 -6.32 31.21
CA SER A 2 10.35 -5.66 30.88
C SER A 2 9.67 -6.40 29.73
N ASN A 3 8.48 -6.92 29.97
CA ASN A 3 7.60 -7.44 28.92
C ASN A 3 6.82 -6.25 28.36
N GLU A 4 7.33 -5.63 27.30
CA GLU A 4 6.65 -4.58 26.56
C GLU A 4 5.65 -5.24 25.60
N ALA A 5 4.51 -5.63 26.15
CA ALA A 5 3.39 -6.15 25.37
C ALA A 5 2.77 -5.01 24.56
N ALA A 6 3.24 -4.83 23.33
CA ALA A 6 2.42 -4.22 22.28
C ALA A 6 1.07 -4.95 22.27
N PRO A 7 -0.09 -4.27 22.11
CA PRO A 7 -1.34 -4.98 21.99
C PRO A 7 -1.21 -5.91 20.78
N ALA A 8 -1.30 -7.22 21.04
CA ALA A 8 -1.21 -8.23 20.01
C ALA A 8 -2.27 -7.91 18.96
N SER A 9 -1.82 -7.54 17.75
CA SER A 9 -2.75 -7.23 16.67
C SER A 9 -3.74 -8.37 16.51
N SER A 10 -5.03 -8.07 16.36
CA SER A 10 -6.05 -9.12 16.22
C SER A 10 -5.94 -9.84 14.87
N LEU A 11 -5.21 -9.25 13.91
CA LEU A 11 -4.91 -9.87 12.63
C LEU A 11 -3.99 -11.08 12.81
N THR A 12 -4.35 -12.19 12.16
CA THR A 12 -3.46 -13.35 12.06
C THR A 12 -2.40 -13.15 10.96
N ASP A 13 -1.30 -13.90 11.01
CA ASP A 13 -0.27 -13.86 9.96
C ASP A 13 -0.84 -14.22 8.58
N LYS A 14 -1.77 -15.19 8.54
CA LYS A 14 -2.43 -15.59 7.30
C LYS A 14 -3.26 -14.46 6.69
N GLU A 15 -3.97 -13.68 7.52
CA GLU A 15 -4.75 -12.53 7.06
C GLU A 15 -3.84 -11.41 6.55
N ARG A 16 -2.74 -11.14 7.25
CA ARG A 16 -1.71 -10.19 6.78
C ARG A 16 -1.14 -10.60 5.42
N GLU A 17 -0.78 -11.88 5.27
CA GLU A 17 -0.25 -12.41 4.02
C GLU A 17 -1.28 -12.32 2.91
N ALA A 18 -2.54 -12.69 3.18
CA ALA A 18 -3.62 -12.58 2.21
C ALA A 18 -3.79 -11.13 1.73
N ILE A 19 -3.78 -10.15 2.65
CA ILE A 19 -3.84 -8.73 2.30
C ILE A 19 -2.59 -8.30 1.51
N ALA A 20 -1.41 -8.76 1.91
CA ALA A 20 -0.16 -8.45 1.23
C ALA A 20 -0.12 -8.93 -0.23
N GLN A 21 -0.85 -9.99 -0.56
CA GLN A 21 -0.95 -10.53 -1.92
C GLN A 21 -2.10 -9.92 -2.74
N MET A 22 -2.98 -9.11 -2.15
CA MET A 22 -4.12 -8.54 -2.88
C MET A 22 -3.69 -7.59 -4.01
N PRO A 23 -4.38 -7.59 -5.16
CA PRO A 23 -4.23 -6.55 -6.16
C PRO A 23 -4.82 -5.22 -5.65
N TYR A 24 -4.38 -4.11 -6.26
CA TYR A 24 -4.74 -2.76 -5.81
C TYR A 24 -6.26 -2.54 -5.75
N GLU A 25 -6.98 -2.91 -6.80
CA GLU A 25 -8.43 -2.72 -6.89
C GLU A 25 -9.17 -3.48 -5.77
N GLU A 26 -8.77 -4.72 -5.51
CA GLU A 26 -9.36 -5.52 -4.43
C GLU A 26 -9.05 -4.94 -3.04
N ALA A 27 -7.80 -4.52 -2.81
CA ALA A 27 -7.40 -3.89 -1.56
C ALA A 27 -8.18 -2.58 -1.31
N ARG A 28 -8.37 -1.77 -2.36
CA ARG A 28 -9.15 -0.52 -2.31
C ARG A 28 -10.62 -0.80 -2.00
N ASP A 29 -11.24 -1.75 -2.70
CA ASP A 29 -12.66 -2.03 -2.53
C ASP A 29 -12.96 -2.59 -1.13
N LYS A 30 -12.09 -3.48 -0.61
CA LYS A 30 -12.19 -3.97 0.78
C LYS A 30 -11.93 -2.87 1.81
N LEU A 31 -11.03 -1.92 1.52
CA LEU A 31 -10.80 -0.77 2.38
C LEU A 31 -12.06 0.09 2.48
N ILE A 32 -12.72 0.36 1.35
CA ILE A 32 -13.99 1.11 1.32
C ILE A 32 -15.05 0.40 2.17
N GLN A 33 -15.22 -0.92 1.99
CA GLN A 33 -16.17 -1.70 2.79
C GLN A 33 -15.87 -1.63 4.29
N THR A 34 -14.59 -1.66 4.64
CA THR A 34 -14.11 -1.58 6.03
C THR A 34 -14.42 -0.24 6.66
N VAL A 35 -14.17 0.86 5.94
CA VAL A 35 -14.50 2.21 6.38
C VAL A 35 -16.01 2.38 6.53
N GLN A 36 -16.79 1.92 5.54
CA GLN A 36 -18.26 1.97 5.61
C GLN A 36 -18.81 1.21 6.82
N ALA A 37 -18.25 0.05 7.16
CA ALA A 37 -18.65 -0.71 8.35
C ALA A 37 -18.35 0.04 9.65
N LEU A 38 -17.21 0.73 9.72
CA LEU A 38 -16.85 1.57 10.88
C LEU A 38 -17.78 2.78 10.99
N GLU A 39 -18.08 3.45 9.88
CA GLU A 39 -18.95 4.63 9.82
C GLU A 39 -20.41 4.33 10.15
N ALA A 40 -20.91 3.16 9.73
CA ALA A 40 -22.25 2.70 10.05
C ALA A 40 -22.46 2.48 11.56
N GLY A 41 -21.38 2.22 12.30
CA GLY A 41 -21.43 1.88 13.71
C GLY A 41 -22.11 0.54 13.98
N GLY A 42 -22.52 0.30 15.23
CA GLY A 42 -23.18 -0.95 15.64
C GLY A 42 -22.24 -2.12 15.96
N LEU A 43 -20.93 -1.93 15.77
CA LEU A 43 -19.88 -2.83 16.25
C LEU A 43 -19.56 -2.54 17.72
N ASN A 44 -19.22 -3.57 18.48
CA ASN A 44 -18.62 -3.36 19.80
C ASN A 44 -17.15 -2.89 19.66
N LEU A 45 -16.51 -2.56 20.79
CA LEU A 45 -15.14 -2.03 20.80
C LEU A 45 -14.14 -2.98 20.12
N ASP A 46 -14.15 -4.25 20.50
CA ASP A 46 -13.19 -5.25 19.98
C ASP A 46 -13.38 -5.46 18.46
N GLN A 47 -14.62 -5.49 17.99
CA GLN A 47 -14.95 -5.57 16.57
C GLN A 47 -14.52 -4.32 15.81
N SER A 48 -14.75 -3.13 16.39
CA SER A 48 -14.32 -1.85 15.79
C SER A 48 -12.81 -1.77 15.69
N MET A 49 -12.09 -2.19 16.73
CA MET A 49 -10.62 -2.26 16.74
C MET A 49 -10.09 -3.22 15.67
N ARG A 50 -10.66 -4.43 15.57
CA ARG A 50 -10.30 -5.38 14.51
C ARG A 50 -10.54 -4.81 13.11
N GLN A 51 -11.70 -4.19 12.89
CA GLN A 51 -12.04 -3.61 11.59
C GLN A 51 -11.08 -2.48 11.23
N TRP A 52 -10.69 -1.65 12.20
CA TRP A 52 -9.66 -0.63 12.01
C TRP A 52 -8.30 -1.22 11.61
N GLU A 53 -7.84 -2.27 12.30
CA GLU A 53 -6.56 -2.93 11.94
C GLU A 53 -6.57 -3.52 10.53
N ILE A 54 -7.68 -4.13 10.12
CA ILE A 54 -7.89 -4.61 8.74
C ILE A 54 -7.79 -3.44 7.76
N GLY A 55 -8.42 -2.30 8.09
CA GLY A 55 -8.36 -1.08 7.29
C GLY A 55 -6.95 -0.55 7.12
N GLU A 56 -6.18 -0.46 8.19
CA GLU A 56 -4.79 -0.02 8.16
C GLU A 56 -3.92 -0.94 7.28
N ALA A 57 -4.10 -2.25 7.38
CA ALA A 57 -3.37 -3.21 6.55
C ALA A 57 -3.73 -3.06 5.06
N LEU A 58 -5.00 -2.89 4.72
CA LEU A 58 -5.47 -2.68 3.35
C LEU A 58 -4.97 -1.34 2.78
N ALA A 59 -5.03 -0.27 3.56
CA ALA A 59 -4.53 1.05 3.17
C ALA A 59 -3.02 1.00 2.87
N LYS A 60 -2.25 0.36 3.76
CA LYS A 60 -0.80 0.15 3.55
C LYS A 60 -0.52 -0.62 2.26
N ARG A 61 -1.27 -1.69 1.97
CA ARG A 61 -1.12 -2.45 0.72
C ARG A 61 -1.39 -1.59 -0.51
N ALA A 62 -2.50 -0.86 -0.51
CA ALA A 62 -2.89 0.00 -1.62
C ALA A 62 -1.83 1.10 -1.87
N GLN A 63 -1.33 1.73 -0.81
CA GLN A 63 -0.26 2.73 -0.88
C GLN A 63 1.06 2.15 -1.41
N SER A 64 1.44 0.94 -0.97
CA SER A 64 2.65 0.27 -1.47
C SER A 64 2.60 0.06 -2.97
N LEU A 65 1.48 -0.45 -3.49
CA LEU A 65 1.30 -0.69 -4.93
C LEU A 65 1.37 0.61 -5.74
N LEU A 66 0.74 1.68 -5.26
CA LEU A 66 0.85 2.99 -5.90
C LEU A 66 2.29 3.53 -5.87
N GLY A 67 2.99 3.33 -4.76
CA GLY A 67 4.41 3.67 -4.63
C GLY A 67 5.30 2.93 -5.63
N GLU A 68 5.08 1.63 -5.83
CA GLU A 68 5.80 0.83 -6.82
C GLU A 68 5.55 1.31 -8.25
N VAL A 69 4.30 1.62 -8.60
CA VAL A 69 3.96 2.16 -9.92
C VAL A 69 4.62 3.53 -10.12
N ARG A 70 4.60 4.38 -9.10
CA ARG A 70 5.27 5.69 -9.14
C ARG A 70 6.77 5.54 -9.36
N ALA A 71 7.43 4.65 -8.62
CA ALA A 71 8.85 4.40 -8.76
C ALA A 71 9.23 3.90 -10.17
N LYS A 72 8.41 3.02 -10.76
CA LYS A 72 8.59 2.56 -12.15
C LYS A 72 8.47 3.69 -13.16
N LEU A 73 7.49 4.57 -12.98
CA LEU A 73 7.32 5.74 -13.85
C LEU A 73 8.52 6.69 -13.75
N ASP A 74 8.97 6.99 -12.53
CA ASP A 74 10.11 7.87 -12.29
C ASP A 74 11.40 7.29 -12.91
N ALA A 75 11.62 5.98 -12.80
CA ALA A 75 12.75 5.29 -13.44
C ALA A 75 12.70 5.39 -14.97
N ALA A 76 11.55 5.09 -15.58
CA ALA A 76 11.38 5.18 -17.03
C ALA A 76 11.59 6.61 -17.57
N GLN A 77 11.15 7.62 -16.81
CA GLN A 77 11.38 9.03 -17.17
C GLN A 77 12.87 9.40 -17.10
N ALA A 78 13.59 8.93 -16.08
CA ALA A 78 15.03 9.15 -15.96
C ALA A 78 15.81 8.50 -17.11
N GLU A 79 15.48 7.26 -17.47
CA GLU A 79 16.08 6.55 -18.62
C GLU A 79 15.87 7.31 -19.94
N GLN A 80 14.65 7.81 -20.18
CA GLN A 80 14.34 8.62 -21.36
C GLN A 80 15.16 9.92 -21.41
N ALA A 81 15.32 10.60 -20.27
CA ALA A 81 16.14 11.80 -20.18
C ALA A 81 17.63 11.52 -20.47
N THR A 82 18.17 10.41 -19.94
CA THR A 82 19.55 9.98 -20.23
C THR A 82 19.74 9.64 -21.71
N ALA A 83 18.77 8.94 -22.32
CA ALA A 83 18.82 8.62 -23.74
C ALA A 83 18.79 9.88 -24.62
N ALA A 84 17.93 10.85 -24.30
CA ALA A 84 17.84 12.13 -25.00
C ALA A 84 19.13 12.95 -24.91
N ASN A 85 19.75 13.03 -23.73
CA ASN A 85 21.03 13.71 -23.54
C ASN A 85 22.16 13.05 -24.34
N THR A 86 22.16 11.72 -24.41
CA THR A 86 23.15 10.96 -25.20
C THR A 86 22.98 11.23 -26.70
N ALA A 87 21.74 11.19 -27.21
CA ALA A 87 21.44 11.48 -28.60
C ALA A 87 21.80 12.92 -28.99
N GLY A 88 21.46 13.91 -28.15
CA GLY A 88 21.82 15.31 -28.38
C GLY A 88 23.33 15.57 -28.32
N THR A 89 24.09 14.79 -27.54
CA THR A 89 25.55 14.88 -27.56
C THR A 89 26.11 14.36 -28.89
N GLN A 90 25.59 13.25 -29.42
CA GLN A 90 26.05 12.71 -30.71
C GLN A 90 25.78 13.65 -31.88
N ASP A 91 24.61 14.30 -31.90
CA ASP A 91 24.21 15.24 -32.97
C ASP A 91 25.13 16.48 -33.03
N ASN A 92 25.67 16.92 -31.88
CA ASN A 92 26.62 18.05 -31.83
C ASN A 92 28.06 17.69 -32.25
N LEU A 93 28.36 16.41 -32.49
CA LEU A 93 29.67 15.94 -32.96
C LEU A 93 29.70 15.59 -34.46
N ALA A 94 28.56 15.66 -35.16
CA ALA A 94 28.41 15.42 -36.60
C ALA A 94 28.47 16.74 -37.40
#